data_AF-A0A933SQD2-F1
#
_entry.id   AF-A0A933SQD2-F1
#
_cell.length_a   1.000
_cell.length_b   1.000
_cell.length_c   1.000
_cell.angle_alpha   90.00
_cell.angle_beta   90.00
_cell.angle_gamma   90.00
#
_symmetry.space_group_name_H-M   'P 1'
#
loop_
_entity.id
_entity.type
_entity.pdbx_description
1 polymer ?
#
loop_
_entity_poly.entity_id
_entity_poly.type
_entity_poly.pdbx_seq_one_letter_code
_entity_poly.pdbx_strand_id
1 'polypeptide(L)'
;MSKPISHKKKKYSFAINISILISVVIFFMAVSEALFRIIARGKKPAREWSQKDVKLNSRGLRDYEYSLEKPEKVFRILVLGDSMTFGQGIEELGNTFPKKLEAYLNKGAEGVRFELINAAKPGWGTDNAMYYLYEKGFDFNPDMVLLNYYHNDVPTPGLYSCDSEDRDLVPSSWKGLHAFVNKMELYKLLKARVNRLLEKTGKKPSFEECTLRIYDSRGWEMEKIFIDAIHIACEIKNVKLMLSVVPVINKLGDEYPFSRPHNMLREYCEKRDIAFVDLFEPGFKGEKASSLWVSPEDWHLNEKGAEIAAQALFKRLEPLKQYKRLHAFSGAYATDELLLGKWFAPELDGGISRIEEGNGPLVYNKKGGPKEPGDLELKVWKDAGNYHFQRTIFNKNNKSVSTKVFDKKGKFLEYEKKDFDPETGEKKKWETIVFQDNAYLFSSGPRGFAGGPASGKEMETAGQRKYVFKYTQKSLGGDEGCYIEMEKDVPFRDPKVLENDLFPSPELMKAATKPTGLSKKDIAVFLRYGWAEYISQLMTAHKKFLLRNKKAMMR
;
A
#
# COMPACT_ATOMS: atom_id res chain seq x y z
N MET A 1 87.42 5.17 -22.66
CA MET A 1 86.93 4.15 -21.70
C MET A 1 85.69 4.67 -20.98
N SER A 2 84.49 4.42 -21.51
CA SER A 2 83.23 4.67 -20.79
C SER A 2 82.80 3.38 -20.10
N LYS A 3 82.82 3.36 -18.76
CA LYS A 3 82.31 2.22 -17.99
C LYS A 3 80.80 2.07 -18.25
N PRO A 4 80.30 0.87 -18.59
CA PRO A 4 78.87 0.68 -18.75
C PRO A 4 78.18 0.93 -17.40
N ILE A 5 77.26 1.90 -17.36
CA ILE A 5 76.43 2.16 -16.20
C ILE A 5 75.61 0.90 -15.94
N SER A 6 75.97 0.21 -14.86
CA SER A 6 75.38 -1.04 -14.40
C SER A 6 73.86 -1.03 -14.47
N HIS A 7 73.29 -2.00 -15.22
CA HIS A 7 71.85 -2.28 -15.31
C HIS A 7 71.14 -2.37 -13.95
N LYS A 8 71.88 -2.66 -12.86
CA LYS A 8 71.35 -2.68 -11.49
C LYS A 8 70.95 -1.27 -11.01
N LYS A 9 71.73 -0.21 -11.26
CA LYS A 9 71.43 1.16 -10.79
C LYS A 9 70.12 1.73 -11.38
N LYS A 10 69.82 1.43 -12.65
CA LYS A 10 68.56 1.84 -13.30
C LYS A 10 67.33 1.14 -12.70
N LYS A 11 67.43 -0.15 -12.35
CA LYS A 11 66.33 -0.89 -11.68
C LYS A 11 66.05 -0.36 -10.27
N TYR A 12 67.09 -0.02 -9.49
CA TYR A 12 66.91 0.57 -8.15
C TYR A 12 66.27 1.97 -8.22
N SER A 13 66.70 2.83 -9.15
CA SER A 13 66.08 4.14 -9.33
C SER A 13 64.61 4.04 -9.75
N PHE A 14 64.26 3.07 -10.60
CA PHE A 14 62.88 2.81 -11.00
C PHE A 14 62.01 2.35 -9.82
N ALA A 15 62.48 1.39 -9.02
CA ALA A 15 61.76 0.90 -7.84
C ALA A 15 61.57 1.99 -6.77
N ILE A 16 62.58 2.84 -6.56
CA ILE A 16 62.51 3.99 -5.65
C ILE A 16 61.48 5.00 -6.15
N ASN A 17 61.49 5.35 -7.44
CA ASN A 17 60.53 6.29 -8.01
C ASN A 17 59.08 5.76 -7.92
N ILE A 18 58.87 4.46 -8.14
CA ILE A 18 57.55 3.83 -7.92
C ILE A 18 57.16 3.88 -6.45
N SER A 19 58.08 3.60 -5.53
CA SER A 19 57.79 3.62 -4.09
C SER A 19 57.44 5.01 -3.60
N ILE A 20 58.15 6.04 -4.10
CA ILE A 20 57.84 7.45 -3.83
C ILE A 20 56.45 7.79 -4.39
N LEU A 21 56.15 7.42 -5.64
CA LEU A 21 54.85 7.66 -6.25
C LEU A 21 53.71 7.02 -5.44
N ILE A 22 53.86 5.75 -5.05
CA ILE A 22 52.88 5.03 -4.22
C ILE A 22 52.71 5.74 -2.87
N SER A 23 53.81 6.12 -2.22
CA SER A 23 53.77 6.80 -0.92
C SER A 23 53.06 8.16 -1.01
N VAL A 24 53.33 8.93 -2.08
CA VAL A 24 52.66 10.20 -2.35
C VAL A 24 51.16 9.99 -2.58
N VAL A 25 50.77 9.00 -3.37
CA VAL A 25 49.35 8.67 -3.61
C VAL A 25 48.65 8.26 -2.31
N ILE A 26 49.27 7.41 -1.50
CA ILE A 26 48.73 7.00 -0.18
C ILE A 26 48.59 8.22 0.74
N PHE A 27 49.60 9.09 0.79
CA PHE A 27 49.56 10.31 1.59
C PHE A 27 48.38 11.20 1.18
N PHE A 28 48.20 11.46 -0.11
CA PHE A 28 47.06 12.27 -0.59
C PHE A 28 45.71 11.59 -0.32
N MET A 29 45.59 10.27 -0.50
CA MET A 29 44.37 9.55 -0.14
C MET A 29 44.05 9.66 1.36
N ALA A 30 45.06 9.56 2.23
CA ALA A 30 44.89 9.71 3.68
C ALA A 30 44.48 11.14 4.06
N VAL A 31 45.10 12.16 3.45
CA VAL A 31 44.72 13.56 3.64
C VAL A 31 43.29 13.81 3.15
N SER A 32 42.93 13.33 1.96
CA SER A 32 41.56 13.45 1.43
C SER A 32 40.55 12.75 2.33
N GLU A 33 40.84 11.54 2.80
CA GLU A 33 39.98 10.81 3.74
C GLU A 33 39.80 11.59 5.06
N ALA A 34 40.87 12.17 5.62
CA ALA A 34 40.77 12.99 6.81
C ALA A 34 39.90 14.23 6.60
N LEU A 35 40.09 14.93 5.47
CA LEU A 35 39.26 16.08 5.09
C LEU A 35 37.80 15.69 4.88
N PHE A 36 37.53 14.60 4.17
CA PHE A 36 36.16 14.12 3.96
C PHE A 36 35.51 13.67 5.26
N ARG A 37 36.24 13.05 6.18
CA ARG A 37 35.72 12.77 7.53
C ARG A 37 35.36 14.04 8.29
N ILE A 38 36.16 15.10 8.18
CA ILE A 38 35.85 16.39 8.83
C ILE A 38 34.58 17.01 8.23
N ILE A 39 34.46 17.01 6.90
CA ILE A 39 33.25 17.48 6.20
C ILE A 39 32.04 16.60 6.54
N ALA A 40 32.24 15.29 6.60
CA ALA A 40 31.20 14.31 6.90
C ALA A 40 30.78 14.33 8.38
N ARG A 41 31.62 14.75 9.34
CA ARG A 41 31.25 14.88 10.76
C ARG A 41 30.06 15.82 11.00
N GLY A 42 29.82 16.79 10.11
CA GLY A 42 28.64 17.67 10.16
C GLY A 42 27.38 17.06 9.52
N LYS A 43 27.51 15.95 8.80
CA LYS A 43 26.41 15.18 8.24
C LYS A 43 26.21 13.98 9.15
N LYS A 44 25.06 13.84 9.78
CA LYS A 44 24.71 12.53 10.38
C LYS A 44 24.88 11.52 9.24
N PRO A 45 25.74 10.49 9.36
CA PRO A 45 25.79 9.46 8.34
C PRO A 45 24.36 8.96 8.14
N ALA A 46 24.01 8.55 6.92
CA ALA A 46 22.94 7.58 6.72
C ALA A 46 23.30 6.38 7.60
N ARG A 47 22.93 6.44 8.88
CA ARG A 47 22.87 5.26 9.72
C ARG A 47 21.97 4.35 8.91
N GLU A 48 22.36 3.09 8.73
CA GLU A 48 21.41 2.04 8.39
C GLU A 48 20.40 1.99 9.54
N TRP A 49 19.53 2.99 9.58
CA TRP A 49 18.51 3.15 10.59
C TRP A 49 17.51 2.08 10.23
N SER A 50 17.59 1.00 10.97
CA SER A 50 16.84 -0.22 10.76
C SER A 50 15.72 -0.27 11.77
N GLN A 51 14.79 -1.21 11.59
CA GLN A 51 13.78 -1.52 12.62
C GLN A 51 14.36 -1.74 14.03
N LYS A 52 15.65 -2.08 14.15
CA LYS A 52 16.33 -2.33 15.43
C LYS A 52 16.64 -1.05 16.20
N ASP A 53 16.63 0.11 15.53
CA ASP A 53 16.96 1.40 16.13
C ASP A 53 15.74 2.11 16.73
N VAL A 54 14.55 1.49 16.65
CA VAL A 54 13.31 2.05 17.20
C VAL A 54 12.65 1.15 18.22
N LYS A 55 11.90 1.78 19.12
CA LYS A 55 10.98 1.08 19.99
C LYS A 55 9.76 0.61 19.20
N LEU A 56 9.52 -0.69 19.21
CA LEU A 56 8.28 -1.30 18.72
C LEU A 56 7.34 -1.57 19.90
N ASN A 57 6.04 -1.52 19.64
CA ASN A 57 5.01 -1.92 20.58
C ASN A 57 4.89 -3.45 20.66
N SER A 58 4.02 -3.95 21.54
CA SER A 58 3.77 -5.38 21.77
C SER A 58 3.33 -6.16 20.52
N ARG A 59 2.87 -5.46 19.47
CA ARG A 59 2.43 -6.02 18.18
C ARG A 59 3.48 -5.87 17.08
N GLY A 60 4.68 -5.38 17.41
CA GLY A 60 5.78 -5.20 16.46
C GLY A 60 5.58 -4.01 15.52
N LEU A 61 4.77 -3.02 15.90
CA LEU A 61 4.59 -1.76 15.18
C LEU A 61 5.42 -0.65 15.81
N ARG A 62 5.95 0.26 15.00
CA ARG A 62 6.59 1.49 15.48
C ARG A 62 5.51 2.51 15.85
N ASP A 63 4.85 2.26 16.97
CA ASP A 63 3.74 3.08 17.43
C ASP A 63 3.50 2.96 18.96
N TYR A 64 2.49 3.65 19.47
CA TYR A 64 1.91 3.48 20.78
C TYR A 64 1.20 2.11 20.91
N GLU A 65 0.87 1.74 22.14
CA GLU A 65 -0.02 0.61 22.40
C GLU A 65 -1.48 1.03 22.16
N TYR A 66 -2.18 0.30 21.29
CA TYR A 66 -3.60 0.51 21.02
C TYR A 66 -4.41 -0.70 21.44
N SER A 67 -5.53 -0.46 22.10
CA SER A 67 -6.52 -1.50 22.39
C SER A 67 -7.15 -2.02 21.10
N LEU A 68 -7.24 -3.34 20.94
CA LEU A 68 -8.01 -3.97 19.86
C LEU A 68 -9.51 -3.64 20.00
N GLU A 69 -10.02 -3.64 21.23
CA GLU A 69 -11.34 -3.09 21.48
C GLU A 69 -11.29 -1.57 21.26
N LYS A 70 -11.87 -1.12 20.14
CA LYS A 70 -11.94 0.29 19.78
C LYS A 70 -12.75 1.05 20.85
N PRO A 71 -12.17 2.07 21.50
CA PRO A 71 -12.90 2.89 22.46
C PRO A 71 -14.07 3.64 21.81
N GLU A 72 -15.04 4.05 22.60
CA GLU A 72 -16.11 4.93 22.12
C GLU A 72 -15.55 6.28 21.66
N LYS A 73 -16.24 6.94 20.74
CA LYS A 73 -15.85 8.25 20.20
C LYS A 73 -14.49 8.30 19.50
N VAL A 74 -13.96 7.14 19.10
CA VAL A 74 -12.72 7.04 18.32
C VAL A 74 -13.03 6.78 16.85
N PHE A 75 -12.41 7.57 15.97
CA PHE A 75 -12.29 7.27 14.55
C PHE A 75 -10.86 6.78 14.27
N ARG A 76 -10.73 5.51 13.90
CA ARG A 76 -9.43 4.84 13.78
C ARG A 76 -9.03 4.66 12.32
N ILE A 77 -7.86 5.18 11.97
CA ILE A 77 -7.24 5.07 10.65
C ILE A 77 -6.06 4.12 10.79
N LEU A 78 -6.09 2.99 10.08
CA LEU A 78 -4.93 2.11 9.95
C LEU A 78 -4.08 2.58 8.77
N VAL A 79 -2.84 2.96 9.02
CA VAL A 79 -1.92 3.46 7.99
C VAL A 79 -1.00 2.33 7.55
N LEU A 80 -1.15 1.87 6.31
CA LEU A 80 -0.31 0.86 5.67
C LEU A 80 0.72 1.55 4.78
N GLY A 81 1.88 0.94 4.61
CA GLY A 81 2.93 1.43 3.71
C GLY A 81 4.27 0.79 3.99
N ASP A 82 5.30 1.44 3.47
CA ASP A 82 6.68 0.97 3.44
C ASP A 82 7.58 1.73 4.45
N SER A 83 8.87 1.88 4.13
CA SER A 83 9.82 2.67 4.92
C SER A 83 9.49 4.16 5.00
N MET A 84 8.81 4.74 4.00
CA MET A 84 8.39 6.15 4.01
C MET A 84 7.33 6.39 5.11
N THR A 85 6.39 5.45 5.25
CA THR A 85 5.35 5.48 6.29
C THR A 85 5.86 5.07 7.66
N PHE A 86 6.77 4.09 7.71
CA PHE A 86 7.45 3.71 8.95
C PHE A 86 8.24 4.88 9.56
N GLY A 87 8.65 5.85 8.73
CA GLY A 87 9.41 7.02 9.13
C GLY A 87 10.91 6.73 9.21
N GLN A 88 11.45 6.04 8.19
CA GLN A 88 12.86 5.69 8.13
C GLN A 88 13.78 6.90 8.20
N GLY A 89 14.73 6.86 9.14
CA GLY A 89 15.68 7.94 9.41
C GLY A 89 15.14 9.10 10.26
N ILE A 90 13.90 9.03 10.73
CA ILE A 90 13.33 9.94 11.72
C ILE A 90 13.49 9.32 13.09
N GLU A 91 14.08 10.01 14.06
CA GLU A 91 14.33 9.47 15.40
C GLU A 91 13.04 9.40 16.24
N GLU A 92 12.37 10.54 16.39
CA GLU A 92 11.17 10.68 17.22
C GLU A 92 9.90 10.18 16.52
N LEU A 93 9.13 9.31 17.18
CA LEU A 93 7.86 8.78 16.65
C LEU A 93 6.88 9.91 16.28
N GLY A 94 6.80 10.95 17.13
CA GLY A 94 5.93 12.11 16.90
C GLY A 94 6.29 12.93 15.65
N ASN A 95 7.49 12.75 15.10
CA ASN A 95 7.94 13.43 13.88
C ASN A 95 7.64 12.64 12.60
N THR A 96 7.14 11.41 12.72
CA THR A 96 6.66 10.63 11.56
C THR A 96 5.34 11.21 11.02
N PHE A 97 5.11 11.12 9.71
CA PHE A 97 3.92 11.73 9.11
C PHE A 97 2.60 11.18 9.68
N PRO A 98 2.43 9.88 10.01
CA PRO A 98 1.19 9.39 10.57
C PRO A 98 0.87 10.07 11.92
N LYS A 99 1.89 10.32 12.74
CA LYS A 99 1.70 10.95 14.06
C LYS A 99 1.51 12.45 13.99
N LYS A 100 2.19 13.13 13.06
CA LYS A 100 1.91 14.54 12.75
C LYS A 100 0.47 14.71 12.24
N LEU A 101 0.01 13.83 11.35
CA LEU A 101 -1.38 13.83 10.87
C LEU A 101 -2.38 13.56 12.01
N GLU A 102 -2.09 12.62 12.91
CA GLU A 102 -2.91 12.36 14.11
C GLU A 102 -3.03 13.63 14.98
N ALA A 103 -1.92 14.33 15.21
CA ALA A 103 -1.91 15.57 15.96
C ALA A 103 -2.75 16.66 15.26
N TYR A 104 -2.66 16.80 13.94
CA TYR A 104 -3.45 17.78 13.19
C TYR A 104 -4.96 17.51 13.20
N LEU A 105 -5.33 16.24 13.07
CA LEU A 105 -6.73 15.83 13.13
C LEU A 105 -7.31 16.06 14.52
N ASN A 106 -6.57 15.74 15.58
CA ASN A 106 -7.04 15.95 16.95
C ASN A 106 -7.01 17.42 17.41
N LYS A 107 -6.18 18.28 16.81
CA LYS A 107 -6.10 19.69 17.18
C LYS A 107 -7.42 20.42 16.91
N GLY A 108 -8.17 20.73 17.96
CA GLY A 108 -9.46 21.42 17.87
C GLY A 108 -10.61 20.56 17.35
N ALA A 109 -10.46 19.24 17.28
CA ALA A 109 -11.59 18.34 17.06
C ALA A 109 -12.42 18.21 18.35
N GLU A 110 -13.74 18.23 18.22
CA GLU A 110 -14.67 18.06 19.33
C GLU A 110 -15.50 16.78 19.14
N GLY A 111 -15.73 16.03 20.21
CA GLY A 111 -16.65 14.88 20.21
C GLY A 111 -16.10 13.59 19.57
N VAL A 112 -15.08 13.68 18.72
CA VAL A 112 -14.35 12.54 18.14
C VAL A 112 -12.84 12.68 18.38
N ARG A 113 -12.19 11.56 18.72
CA ARG A 113 -10.74 11.43 18.78
C ARG A 113 -10.27 10.60 17.59
N PHE A 114 -9.20 11.03 16.94
CA PHE A 114 -8.57 10.30 15.85
C PHE A 114 -7.39 9.47 16.38
N GLU A 115 -7.31 8.21 15.93
CA GLU A 115 -6.16 7.34 16.16
C GLU A 115 -5.61 6.91 14.80
N LEU A 116 -4.33 7.17 14.53
CA LEU A 116 -3.66 6.74 13.31
C LEU A 116 -2.65 5.67 13.66
N ILE A 117 -2.98 4.40 13.42
CA ILE A 117 -2.10 3.28 13.75
C ILE A 117 -1.14 3.07 12.59
N ASN A 118 0.15 3.34 12.81
CA ASN A 118 1.21 3.10 11.84
C ASN A 118 1.54 1.61 11.77
N ALA A 119 1.01 0.95 10.74
CA ALA A 119 1.18 -0.46 10.45
C ALA A 119 2.18 -0.72 9.31
N ALA A 120 2.98 0.28 8.93
CA ALA A 120 3.98 0.15 7.88
C ALA A 120 5.24 -0.57 8.37
N LYS A 121 6.00 -1.17 7.43
CA LYS A 121 7.34 -1.70 7.71
C LYS A 121 8.31 -1.40 6.55
N PRO A 122 9.60 -1.19 6.84
CA PRO A 122 10.61 -1.03 5.79
C PRO A 122 10.66 -2.23 4.85
N GLY A 123 10.79 -1.96 3.55
CA GLY A 123 10.92 -2.98 2.50
C GLY A 123 9.62 -3.69 2.12
N TRP A 124 8.47 -3.27 2.66
CA TRP A 124 7.18 -3.79 2.23
C TRP A 124 6.74 -3.19 0.90
N GLY A 125 6.16 -4.03 0.04
CA GLY A 125 5.30 -3.58 -1.06
C GLY A 125 3.82 -3.69 -0.70
N THR A 126 2.94 -3.38 -1.66
CA THR A 126 1.48 -3.43 -1.46
C THR A 126 0.99 -4.84 -1.11
N ASP A 127 1.67 -5.87 -1.60
CA ASP A 127 1.41 -7.27 -1.25
C ASP A 127 1.60 -7.55 0.25
N ASN A 128 2.69 -7.04 0.84
CA ASN A 128 2.95 -7.17 2.27
C ASN A 128 1.95 -6.35 3.11
N ALA A 129 1.62 -5.14 2.66
CA ALA A 129 0.61 -4.30 3.29
C ALA A 129 -0.77 -4.98 3.30
N MET A 130 -1.18 -5.56 2.16
CA MET A 130 -2.40 -6.36 2.02
C MET A 130 -2.39 -7.55 2.98
N TYR A 131 -1.27 -8.28 3.03
CA TYR A 131 -1.10 -9.42 3.93
C TYR A 131 -1.34 -9.00 5.38
N TYR A 132 -0.67 -7.94 5.84
CA TYR A 132 -0.79 -7.48 7.22
C TYR A 132 -2.21 -7.01 7.55
N LEU A 133 -2.84 -6.29 6.63
CA LEU A 133 -4.22 -5.83 6.79
C LEU A 133 -5.15 -7.01 7.10
N TYR A 134 -5.00 -8.10 6.35
CA TYR A 134 -5.84 -9.29 6.45
C TYR A 134 -5.54 -10.10 7.71
N GLU A 135 -4.26 -10.22 8.08
CA GLU A 135 -3.82 -11.02 9.22
C GLU A 135 -4.10 -10.32 10.56
N LYS A 136 -3.86 -9.01 10.65
CA LYS A 136 -3.82 -8.26 11.92
C LYS A 136 -4.46 -6.88 11.84
N GLY A 137 -4.45 -6.24 10.67
CA GLY A 137 -4.90 -4.86 10.53
C GLY A 137 -6.38 -4.67 10.88
N PHE A 138 -7.25 -5.59 10.45
CA PHE A 138 -8.68 -5.51 10.75
C PHE A 138 -9.03 -5.82 12.21
N ASP A 139 -8.16 -6.46 12.99
CA ASP A 139 -8.38 -6.70 14.43
C ASP A 139 -8.45 -5.40 15.22
N PHE A 140 -7.83 -4.34 14.70
CA PHE A 140 -7.94 -3.00 15.27
C PHE A 140 -9.30 -2.33 15.02
N ASN A 141 -10.24 -2.96 14.31
CA ASN A 141 -11.54 -2.39 13.94
C ASN A 141 -11.45 -0.97 13.32
N PRO A 142 -10.60 -0.77 12.28
CA PRO A 142 -10.40 0.54 11.67
C PRO A 142 -11.68 1.06 11.00
N ASP A 143 -11.91 2.36 11.06
CA ASP A 143 -12.95 3.05 10.27
C ASP A 143 -12.46 3.39 8.86
N MET A 144 -11.14 3.50 8.70
CA MET A 144 -10.45 3.77 7.45
C MET A 144 -9.10 3.05 7.40
N VAL A 145 -8.72 2.59 6.21
CA VAL A 145 -7.37 2.20 5.85
C VAL A 145 -6.81 3.29 4.94
N LEU A 146 -5.64 3.82 5.30
CA LEU A 146 -4.83 4.67 4.45
C LEU A 146 -3.66 3.83 3.92
N LEU A 147 -3.70 3.46 2.64
CA LEU A 147 -2.57 2.86 1.96
C LEU A 147 -1.68 3.98 1.42
N ASN A 148 -0.57 4.23 2.11
CA ASN A 148 0.43 5.19 1.65
C ASN A 148 1.46 4.49 0.77
N TYR A 149 1.27 4.69 -0.52
CA TYR A 149 1.98 4.08 -1.62
C TYR A 149 3.29 4.80 -1.95
N TYR A 150 4.33 4.01 -2.25
CA TYR A 150 5.57 4.48 -2.86
C TYR A 150 5.89 3.65 -4.12
N HIS A 151 6.60 4.23 -5.08
CA HIS A 151 6.69 3.65 -6.43
C HIS A 151 7.46 2.31 -6.51
N ASN A 152 8.29 2.00 -5.51
CA ASN A 152 8.95 0.70 -5.36
C ASN A 152 8.06 -0.37 -4.72
N ASP A 153 6.83 -0.04 -4.32
CA ASP A 153 5.85 -1.01 -3.80
C ASP A 153 5.35 -1.95 -4.90
N VAL A 154 5.47 -1.53 -6.17
CA VAL A 154 5.08 -2.34 -7.31
C VAL A 154 5.96 -3.59 -7.38
N PRO A 155 5.37 -4.80 -7.47
CA PRO A 155 6.12 -6.03 -7.61
C PRO A 155 7.05 -5.99 -8.82
N THR A 156 8.31 -6.36 -8.60
CA THR A 156 9.27 -6.53 -9.69
C THR A 156 9.12 -7.95 -10.27
N PRO A 157 8.71 -8.13 -11.54
CA PRO A 157 8.52 -9.46 -12.11
C PRO A 157 9.84 -10.24 -12.20
N GLY A 158 9.84 -11.56 -12.00
CA GLY A 158 11.07 -12.37 -12.05
C GLY A 158 11.80 -12.39 -13.41
N LEU A 159 11.13 -12.02 -14.50
CA LEU A 159 11.70 -11.86 -15.85
C LEU A 159 12.23 -10.44 -16.12
N TYR A 160 12.16 -9.55 -15.14
CA TYR A 160 12.45 -8.13 -15.29
C TYR A 160 13.83 -7.82 -14.69
N SER A 161 14.87 -7.82 -15.53
CA SER A 161 16.23 -7.46 -15.11
C SER A 161 16.47 -5.96 -15.30
N CYS A 162 16.09 -5.14 -14.32
CA CYS A 162 16.56 -3.76 -14.24
C CYS A 162 17.34 -3.58 -12.94
N ASP A 163 18.67 -3.59 -13.06
CA ASP A 163 19.57 -3.45 -11.92
C ASP A 163 20.01 -1.99 -11.76
N SER A 164 19.35 -1.30 -10.82
CA SER A 164 19.71 0.06 -10.41
C SER A 164 20.63 0.09 -9.18
N GLU A 165 21.10 -1.04 -8.67
CA GLU A 165 21.95 -1.09 -7.48
C GLU A 165 23.34 -0.53 -7.74
N ASP A 166 23.88 0.22 -6.79
CA ASP A 166 25.19 0.85 -6.93
C ASP A 166 26.30 -0.20 -6.98
N ARG A 167 26.98 -0.26 -8.13
CA ARG A 167 28.08 -1.19 -8.37
C ARG A 167 29.26 -0.81 -7.49
N ASP A 168 29.80 -1.79 -6.79
CA ASP A 168 31.04 -1.61 -6.05
C ASP A 168 32.22 -1.38 -7.00
N LEU A 169 33.17 -0.53 -6.57
CA LEU A 169 34.39 -0.27 -7.32
C LEU A 169 35.48 -1.31 -7.02
N VAL A 170 35.33 -2.05 -5.91
CA VAL A 170 36.23 -3.14 -5.51
C VAL A 170 35.45 -4.46 -5.56
N PRO A 171 36.01 -5.53 -6.14
CA PRO A 171 35.35 -6.83 -6.21
C PRO A 171 34.93 -7.34 -4.82
N SER A 172 33.67 -7.73 -4.68
CA SER A 172 33.11 -8.29 -3.44
C SER A 172 33.78 -9.60 -3.03
N SER A 173 34.45 -10.29 -3.97
CA SER A 173 35.28 -11.47 -3.71
C SER A 173 36.47 -11.18 -2.79
N TRP A 174 36.92 -9.92 -2.71
CA TRP A 174 38.02 -9.50 -1.84
C TRP A 174 37.50 -9.00 -0.49
N LYS A 175 36.86 -9.89 0.28
CA LYS A 175 36.10 -9.57 1.51
C LYS A 175 36.82 -8.62 2.48
N GLY A 176 38.10 -8.84 2.75
CA GLY A 176 38.87 -8.01 3.69
C GLY A 176 39.10 -6.58 3.17
N LEU A 177 39.46 -6.43 1.89
CA LEU A 177 39.63 -5.11 1.28
C LEU A 177 38.27 -4.42 1.13
N HIS A 178 37.24 -5.13 0.68
CA HIS A 178 35.88 -4.62 0.55
C HIS A 178 35.34 -4.08 1.88
N ALA A 179 35.50 -4.83 2.98
CA ALA A 179 35.12 -4.38 4.32
C ALA A 179 35.94 -3.17 4.81
N PHE A 180 37.22 -3.07 4.42
CA PHE A 180 38.07 -1.93 4.78
C PHE A 180 37.67 -0.66 4.02
N VAL A 181 37.55 -0.72 2.69
CA VAL A 181 37.24 0.45 1.86
C VAL A 181 35.83 0.99 2.11
N ASN A 182 34.85 0.14 2.45
CA ASN A 182 33.51 0.58 2.80
C ASN A 182 33.44 1.42 4.10
N LYS A 183 34.51 1.42 4.92
CA LYS A 183 34.64 2.32 6.08
C LYS A 183 35.21 3.69 5.72
N MET A 184 35.71 3.88 4.50
CA MET A 184 36.33 5.13 4.03
C MET A 184 35.28 6.06 3.42
N GLU A 185 35.24 7.32 3.86
CA GLU A 185 34.31 8.32 3.32
C GLU A 185 34.67 8.70 1.88
N LEU A 186 35.96 8.71 1.55
CA LEU A 186 36.45 8.91 0.18
C LEU A 186 35.94 7.82 -0.76
N TYR A 187 35.96 6.55 -0.33
CA TYR A 187 35.47 5.43 -1.15
C TYR A 187 33.97 5.54 -1.41
N LYS A 188 33.17 5.84 -0.37
CA LYS A 188 31.71 6.04 -0.52
C LYS A 188 31.39 7.15 -1.50
N LEU A 189 32.08 8.29 -1.40
CA LEU A 189 31.94 9.40 -2.33
C LEU A 189 32.30 8.99 -3.76
N LEU A 190 33.45 8.34 -3.95
CA LEU A 190 33.90 7.87 -5.27
C LEU A 190 32.90 6.87 -5.86
N LYS A 191 32.46 5.88 -5.08
CA LYS A 191 31.43 4.91 -5.48
C LYS A 191 30.16 5.62 -5.95
N ALA A 192 29.65 6.58 -5.17
CA ALA A 192 28.47 7.35 -5.53
C ALA A 192 28.69 8.14 -6.84
N ARG A 193 29.81 8.86 -6.98
CA ARG A 193 30.11 9.67 -8.17
C ARG A 193 30.26 8.83 -9.44
N VAL A 194 30.94 7.70 -9.35
CA VAL A 194 31.08 6.76 -10.47
C VAL A 194 29.72 6.20 -10.87
N ASN A 195 28.89 5.76 -9.92
CA ASN A 195 27.55 5.26 -10.23
C ASN A 195 26.67 6.33 -10.89
N ARG A 196 26.67 7.58 -10.40
CA ARG A 196 25.94 8.69 -11.06
C ARG A 196 26.46 8.97 -12.48
N LEU A 197 27.76 8.79 -12.74
CA LEU A 197 28.32 8.92 -14.09
C LEU A 197 27.89 7.76 -14.99
N LEU A 198 27.84 6.52 -14.47
CA LEU A 198 27.34 5.36 -15.20
C LEU A 198 25.87 5.54 -15.59
N GLU A 199 25.05 6.10 -14.71
CA GLU A 199 23.66 6.47 -15.01
C GLU A 199 23.58 7.52 -16.12
N LYS A 200 24.32 8.64 -15.99
CA LYS A 200 24.34 9.71 -16.99
C LYS A 200 24.83 9.25 -18.37
N THR A 201 25.72 8.27 -18.41
CA THR A 201 26.27 7.71 -19.66
C THR A 201 25.46 6.54 -20.21
N GLY A 202 24.35 6.15 -19.56
CA GLY A 202 23.52 5.03 -19.97
C GLY A 202 24.16 3.65 -19.79
N LYS A 203 25.27 3.55 -19.05
CA LYS A 203 25.99 2.29 -18.75
C LYS A 203 25.37 1.50 -17.59
N LYS A 204 24.47 2.15 -16.86
CA LYS A 204 23.69 1.59 -15.75
C LYS A 204 22.33 2.32 -15.73
N PRO A 205 21.20 1.62 -15.57
CA PRO A 205 19.92 2.31 -15.40
C PRO A 205 19.86 3.02 -14.05
N SER A 206 19.14 4.13 -14.00
CA SER A 206 18.84 4.82 -12.74
C SER A 206 17.70 4.13 -11.99
N PHE A 207 17.57 4.41 -10.68
CA PHE A 207 16.41 3.97 -9.91
C PHE A 207 15.11 4.39 -10.59
N GLU A 208 15.01 5.66 -11.02
CA GLU A 208 13.77 6.17 -11.60
C GLU A 208 13.47 5.51 -12.94
N GLU A 209 14.48 5.24 -13.76
CA GLU A 209 14.29 4.52 -15.01
C GLU A 209 13.79 3.08 -14.77
N CYS A 210 14.38 2.37 -13.81
CA CYS A 210 13.92 1.03 -13.46
C CYS A 210 12.49 1.06 -12.94
N THR A 211 12.17 1.97 -12.03
CA THR A 211 10.83 2.09 -11.44
C THR A 211 9.78 2.49 -12.46
N LEU A 212 10.07 3.46 -13.35
CA LEU A 212 9.15 3.87 -14.41
C LEU A 212 8.82 2.73 -15.37
N ARG A 213 9.83 1.94 -15.75
CA ARG A 213 9.64 0.79 -16.64
C ARG A 213 8.81 -0.33 -15.97
N ILE A 214 8.72 -0.41 -14.63
CA ILE A 214 7.83 -1.38 -13.95
C ILE A 214 6.36 -1.07 -14.26
N TYR A 215 5.99 0.21 -14.45
CA TYR A 215 4.62 0.60 -14.82
C TYR A 215 4.21 0.13 -16.23
N ASP A 216 5.19 -0.19 -17.08
CA ASP A 216 4.99 -0.78 -18.41
C ASP A 216 5.11 -2.32 -18.39
N SER A 217 5.32 -2.90 -17.21
CA SER A 217 5.52 -4.33 -17.00
C SER A 217 4.28 -5.00 -16.40
N ARG A 218 4.38 -6.32 -16.19
CA ARG A 218 3.37 -7.08 -15.44
C ARG A 218 3.24 -6.62 -13.98
N GLY A 219 4.28 -6.01 -13.40
CA GLY A 219 4.26 -5.51 -12.03
C GLY A 219 3.07 -4.59 -11.77
N TRP A 220 2.78 -3.67 -12.69
CA TRP A 220 1.60 -2.79 -12.59
C TRP A 220 0.27 -3.54 -12.67
N GLU A 221 0.17 -4.59 -13.48
CA GLU A 221 -1.02 -5.42 -13.52
C GLU A 221 -1.26 -6.15 -12.19
N MET A 222 -0.18 -6.59 -11.53
CA MET A 222 -0.26 -7.20 -10.19
C MET A 222 -0.61 -6.18 -9.11
N GLU A 223 -0.03 -4.99 -9.19
CA GLU A 223 -0.31 -3.90 -8.25
C GLU A 223 -1.79 -3.56 -8.19
N LYS A 224 -2.42 -3.41 -9.36
CA LYS A 224 -3.87 -3.22 -9.47
C LYS A 224 -4.62 -4.31 -8.73
N ILE A 225 -4.21 -5.57 -8.87
CA ILE A 225 -4.89 -6.68 -8.20
C ILE A 225 -4.79 -6.57 -6.68
N PHE A 226 -3.63 -6.16 -6.14
CA PHE A 226 -3.48 -5.97 -4.69
C PHE A 226 -4.34 -4.81 -4.19
N ILE A 227 -4.39 -3.70 -4.92
CA ILE A 227 -5.28 -2.58 -4.59
C ILE A 227 -6.75 -3.03 -4.64
N ASP A 228 -7.15 -3.79 -5.66
CA ASP A 228 -8.50 -4.36 -5.79
C ASP A 228 -8.85 -5.27 -4.60
N ALA A 229 -7.92 -6.14 -4.19
CA ALA A 229 -8.12 -7.02 -3.05
C ALA A 229 -8.25 -6.24 -1.73
N ILE A 230 -7.40 -5.24 -1.49
CA ILE A 230 -7.52 -4.35 -0.33
C ILE A 230 -8.88 -3.64 -0.36
N HIS A 231 -9.27 -3.09 -1.51
CA HIS A 231 -10.53 -2.40 -1.70
C HIS A 231 -11.74 -3.28 -1.39
N ILE A 232 -11.83 -4.46 -1.98
CA ILE A 232 -12.91 -5.42 -1.74
C ILE A 232 -12.98 -5.82 -0.27
N ALA A 233 -11.84 -6.08 0.38
CA ALA A 233 -11.83 -6.43 1.80
C ALA A 233 -12.32 -5.28 2.69
N CYS A 234 -11.93 -4.05 2.36
CA CYS A 234 -12.42 -2.84 2.99
C CYS A 234 -13.94 -2.68 2.77
N GLU A 235 -14.45 -2.88 1.56
CA GLU A 235 -15.89 -2.83 1.28
C GLU A 235 -16.67 -3.88 2.09
N ILE A 236 -16.21 -5.13 2.10
CA ILE A 236 -16.85 -6.23 2.84
C ILE A 236 -16.93 -5.93 4.33
N LYS A 237 -15.88 -5.33 4.89
CA LYS A 237 -15.82 -4.96 6.32
C LYS A 237 -16.39 -3.58 6.60
N ASN A 238 -16.89 -2.89 5.57
CA ASN A 238 -17.36 -1.51 5.64
C ASN A 238 -16.33 -0.53 6.23
N VAL A 239 -15.07 -0.74 5.87
CA VAL A 239 -13.92 0.12 6.18
C VAL A 239 -13.65 1.01 4.98
N LYS A 240 -13.38 2.29 5.20
CA LYS A 240 -13.06 3.21 4.10
C LYS A 240 -11.66 2.93 3.58
N LEU A 241 -11.45 2.98 2.27
CA LEU A 241 -10.11 2.96 1.69
C LEU A 241 -9.76 4.35 1.16
N MET A 242 -8.58 4.83 1.53
CA MET A 242 -7.90 5.95 0.90
C MET A 242 -6.51 5.50 0.46
N LEU A 243 -6.10 5.90 -0.74
CA LEU A 243 -4.75 5.70 -1.25
C LEU A 243 -4.04 7.05 -1.35
N SER A 244 -2.81 7.14 -0.85
CA SER A 244 -1.95 8.31 -1.08
C SER A 244 -0.67 7.89 -1.75
N VAL A 245 -0.08 8.76 -2.59
CA VAL A 245 1.23 8.49 -3.22
C VAL A 245 2.26 9.51 -2.75
N VAL A 246 3.36 9.02 -2.18
CA VAL A 246 4.53 9.85 -1.86
C VAL A 246 5.36 10.02 -3.14
N PRO A 247 5.69 11.26 -3.54
CA PRO A 247 6.50 11.46 -4.73
C PRO A 247 7.92 10.92 -4.52
N VAL A 248 8.59 10.60 -5.63
CA VAL A 248 10.03 10.31 -5.62
C VAL A 248 10.79 11.59 -5.31
N ILE A 249 11.09 11.79 -4.02
CA ILE A 249 11.58 13.06 -3.49
C ILE A 249 12.97 13.43 -3.95
N ASN A 250 13.72 12.49 -4.55
CA ASN A 250 15.06 12.78 -5.03
C ASN A 250 15.08 13.62 -6.33
N LYS A 251 13.94 13.75 -7.02
CA LYS A 251 13.77 14.49 -8.29
C LYS A 251 12.49 15.34 -8.33
N LEU A 252 12.36 16.35 -7.46
CA LEU A 252 11.18 17.24 -7.38
C LEU A 252 11.22 18.49 -8.30
N GLY A 253 12.00 18.46 -9.38
CA GLY A 253 12.12 19.60 -10.30
C GLY A 253 10.89 19.82 -11.21
N ASP A 254 10.93 20.86 -12.04
CA ASP A 254 9.84 21.22 -12.96
C ASP A 254 9.45 20.08 -13.91
N GLU A 255 10.42 19.26 -14.30
CA GLU A 255 10.21 18.02 -15.06
C GLU A 255 10.15 16.80 -14.12
N TYR A 256 9.06 16.68 -13.35
CA TYR A 256 8.85 15.55 -12.45
C TYR A 256 8.59 14.24 -13.22
N PRO A 257 9.48 13.23 -13.14
CA PRO A 257 9.44 12.08 -14.03
C PRO A 257 8.29 11.10 -13.73
N PHE A 258 7.70 11.14 -12.53
CA PHE A 258 6.62 10.23 -12.12
C PHE A 258 5.21 10.80 -12.31
N SER A 259 5.06 11.92 -13.04
CA SER A 259 3.75 12.49 -13.36
C SER A 259 2.81 11.48 -14.03
N ARG A 260 3.33 10.64 -14.94
CA ARG A 260 2.56 9.56 -15.59
C ARG A 260 2.10 8.48 -14.57
N PRO A 261 2.99 7.84 -13.80
CA PRO A 261 2.59 6.92 -12.73
C PRO A 261 1.56 7.49 -11.73
N HIS A 262 1.72 8.75 -11.30
CA HIS A 262 0.75 9.42 -10.42
C HIS A 262 -0.64 9.48 -11.06
N ASN A 263 -0.72 9.85 -12.34
CA ASN A 263 -1.99 9.88 -13.08
C ASN A 263 -2.57 8.48 -13.30
N MET A 264 -1.74 7.47 -13.52
CA MET A 264 -2.20 6.07 -13.63
C MET A 264 -2.86 5.59 -12.33
N LEU A 265 -2.27 5.90 -11.17
CA LEU A 265 -2.87 5.60 -9.86
C LEU A 265 -4.16 6.38 -9.64
N ARG A 266 -4.18 7.68 -9.98
CA ARG A 266 -5.36 8.54 -9.89
C ARG A 266 -6.53 7.96 -10.69
N GLU A 267 -6.34 7.74 -11.99
CA GLU A 267 -7.39 7.20 -12.86
C GLU A 267 -7.85 5.81 -12.40
N TYR A 268 -6.92 5.01 -11.86
CA TYR A 268 -7.24 3.69 -11.35
C TYR A 268 -8.13 3.75 -10.10
N CYS A 269 -7.82 4.66 -9.17
CA CYS A 269 -8.61 4.89 -7.96
C CYS A 269 -9.97 5.52 -8.27
N GLU A 270 -10.02 6.52 -9.16
CA GLU A 270 -11.26 7.20 -9.57
C GLU A 270 -12.27 6.23 -10.19
N LYS A 271 -11.82 5.27 -11.02
CA LYS A 271 -12.69 4.23 -11.61
C LYS A 271 -13.30 3.26 -10.59
N ARG A 272 -12.82 3.27 -9.35
CA ARG A 272 -13.21 2.38 -8.26
C ARG A 272 -13.77 3.14 -7.05
N ASP A 273 -14.00 4.44 -7.20
CA ASP A 273 -14.43 5.32 -6.10
C ASP A 273 -13.51 5.21 -4.86
N ILE A 274 -12.21 4.95 -5.08
CA ILE A 274 -11.19 4.96 -4.03
C ILE A 274 -10.72 6.39 -3.86
N ALA A 275 -10.82 6.92 -2.64
CA ALA A 275 -10.32 8.26 -2.34
C ALA A 275 -8.80 8.31 -2.56
N PHE A 276 -8.32 9.25 -3.38
CA PHE A 276 -6.91 9.34 -3.76
C PHE A 276 -6.30 10.70 -3.40
N VAL A 277 -5.09 10.68 -2.84
CA VAL A 277 -4.31 11.88 -2.53
C VAL A 277 -2.91 11.77 -3.15
N ASP A 278 -2.67 12.58 -4.17
CA ASP A 278 -1.33 12.79 -4.69
C ASP A 278 -0.62 13.82 -3.81
N LEU A 279 0.47 13.42 -3.13
CA LEU A 279 1.18 14.33 -2.22
C LEU A 279 2.10 15.30 -2.97
N PHE A 280 2.40 15.07 -4.25
CA PHE A 280 3.31 15.91 -5.03
C PHE A 280 2.80 17.35 -5.12
N GLU A 281 1.65 17.56 -5.75
CA GLU A 281 1.07 18.89 -5.99
C GLU A 281 0.77 19.71 -4.71
N PRO A 282 0.03 19.18 -3.70
CA PRO A 282 -0.38 19.95 -2.54
C PRO A 282 0.71 20.18 -1.49
N GLY A 283 1.87 19.53 -1.65
CA GLY A 283 2.94 19.52 -0.64
C GLY A 283 4.35 19.67 -1.21
N PHE A 284 4.80 18.75 -2.06
CA PHE A 284 6.22 18.64 -2.44
C PHE A 284 6.61 19.47 -3.67
N LYS A 285 5.67 19.91 -4.50
CA LYS A 285 5.96 20.67 -5.72
C LYS A 285 6.59 22.02 -5.39
N GLY A 286 7.72 22.31 -6.05
CA GLY A 286 8.50 23.53 -5.82
C GLY A 286 9.41 23.49 -4.60
N GLU A 287 9.38 22.42 -3.80
CA GLU A 287 10.30 22.27 -2.68
C GLU A 287 11.69 21.84 -3.14
N LYS A 288 12.70 22.28 -2.37
CA LYS A 288 14.08 21.84 -2.59
C LYS A 288 14.25 20.42 -2.07
N ALA A 289 14.36 19.46 -2.99
CA ALA A 289 14.53 18.03 -2.74
C ALA A 289 15.54 17.71 -1.61
N SER A 290 16.74 18.28 -1.67
CA SER A 290 17.79 18.10 -0.64
C SER A 290 17.45 18.56 0.78
N SER A 291 16.36 19.31 0.96
CA SER A 291 15.87 19.71 2.29
C SER A 291 14.86 18.74 2.89
N LEU A 292 14.39 17.74 2.13
CA LEU A 292 13.27 16.86 2.49
C LEU A 292 13.67 15.41 2.77
N TRP A 293 14.90 15.03 2.40
CA TRP A 293 15.42 13.69 2.63
C TRP A 293 16.40 13.63 3.82
N VAL A 294 16.63 12.44 4.36
CA VAL A 294 17.55 12.21 5.50
C VAL A 294 18.99 12.58 5.13
N SER A 295 19.48 12.12 3.98
CA SER A 295 20.83 12.44 3.50
C SER A 295 20.95 12.22 1.98
N PRO A 296 22.02 12.68 1.32
CA PRO A 296 22.25 12.40 -0.10
C PRO A 296 22.30 10.90 -0.45
N GLU A 297 22.64 10.05 0.52
CA GLU A 297 22.70 8.58 0.41
C GLU A 297 21.41 7.89 0.88
N ASP A 298 20.51 8.63 1.53
CA ASP A 298 19.26 8.14 2.10
C ASP A 298 18.11 9.08 1.72
N TRP A 299 17.38 8.70 0.67
CA TRP A 299 16.27 9.46 0.13
C TRP A 299 14.93 9.21 0.84
N HIS A 300 14.92 8.65 2.04
CA HIS A 300 13.71 8.62 2.87
C HIS A 300 13.36 10.02 3.39
N LEU A 301 12.09 10.24 3.71
CA LEU A 301 11.62 11.51 4.28
C LEU A 301 12.34 11.82 5.58
N ASN A 302 12.90 13.02 5.69
CA ASN A 302 13.27 13.58 6.99
C ASN A 302 12.03 14.19 7.69
N GLU A 303 12.23 14.80 8.86
CA GLU A 303 11.14 15.41 9.62
C GLU A 303 10.37 16.50 8.85
N LYS A 304 11.06 17.28 8.01
CA LYS A 304 10.44 18.30 7.14
C LYS A 304 9.63 17.64 6.01
N GLY A 305 10.16 16.58 5.38
CA GLY A 305 9.42 15.81 4.38
C GLY A 305 8.17 15.15 4.96
N ALA A 306 8.27 14.58 6.17
CA ALA A 306 7.15 14.00 6.89
C ALA A 306 6.09 15.04 7.28
N GLU A 307 6.53 16.24 7.67
CA GLU A 307 5.67 17.39 7.93
C GLU A 307 4.84 17.78 6.70
N ILE A 308 5.47 17.91 5.54
CA ILE A 308 4.78 18.24 4.28
C ILE A 308 3.77 17.15 3.90
N ALA A 309 4.15 15.87 4.02
CA ALA A 309 3.24 14.75 3.76
C ALA A 309 2.02 14.77 4.69
N ALA A 310 2.22 15.01 5.99
CA ALA A 310 1.14 15.11 6.97
C ALA A 310 0.20 16.29 6.66
N GLN A 311 0.72 17.45 6.28
CA GLN A 311 -0.10 18.61 5.92
C GLN A 311 -0.91 18.38 4.64
N ALA A 312 -0.31 17.75 3.62
CA ALA A 312 -1.02 17.41 2.38
C ALA A 312 -2.20 16.45 2.63
N LEU A 313 -1.99 15.41 3.43
CA LEU A 313 -3.06 14.50 3.85
C LEU A 313 -4.10 15.20 4.73
N PHE A 314 -3.65 16.07 5.64
CA PHE A 314 -4.53 16.82 6.53
C PHE A 314 -5.51 17.69 5.73
N LYS A 315 -5.05 18.41 4.69
CA LYS A 315 -5.95 19.19 3.82
C LYS A 315 -7.11 18.37 3.26
N ARG A 316 -6.88 17.08 2.97
CA ARG A 316 -7.93 16.19 2.48
C ARG A 316 -8.86 15.70 3.60
N LEU A 317 -8.32 15.41 4.78
CA LEU A 317 -9.02 14.76 5.90
C LEU A 317 -9.61 15.74 6.93
N GLU A 318 -9.20 17.01 6.91
CA GLU A 318 -9.67 18.07 7.82
C GLU A 318 -11.20 18.15 7.93
N PRO A 319 -11.99 18.00 6.85
CA PRO A 319 -13.46 18.01 6.95
C PRO A 319 -14.04 16.96 7.90
N LEU A 320 -13.32 15.87 8.21
CA LEU A 320 -13.80 14.88 9.17
C LEU A 320 -13.93 15.43 10.60
N LYS A 321 -13.19 16.49 10.94
CA LYS A 321 -13.18 17.09 12.28
C LYS A 321 -14.48 17.79 12.66
N GLN A 322 -15.30 18.14 11.67
CA GLN A 322 -16.57 18.85 11.91
C GLN A 322 -17.62 17.93 12.55
N TYR A 323 -17.45 16.61 12.48
CA TYR A 323 -18.43 15.63 12.91
C TYR A 323 -18.17 15.16 14.34
N LYS A 324 -19.07 15.52 15.27
CA LYS A 324 -18.95 15.18 16.70
C LYS A 324 -19.17 13.71 16.98
N ARG A 325 -19.82 12.99 16.07
CA ARG A 325 -20.23 11.58 16.22
C ARG A 325 -19.85 10.76 14.99
N LEU A 326 -18.78 11.13 14.30
CA LEU A 326 -18.30 10.46 13.09
C LEU A 326 -18.22 8.93 13.23
N HIS A 327 -17.72 8.44 14.36
CA HIS A 327 -17.62 7.01 14.68
C HIS A 327 -18.95 6.25 14.60
N ALA A 328 -20.08 6.93 14.83
CA ALA A 328 -21.40 6.29 14.89
C ALA A 328 -22.08 6.13 13.53
N PHE A 329 -21.76 6.98 12.54
CA PHE A 329 -22.46 6.98 11.25
C PHE A 329 -21.54 6.97 10.04
N SER A 330 -20.22 7.13 10.21
CA SER A 330 -19.29 7.19 9.08
C SER A 330 -19.47 6.00 8.13
N GLY A 331 -19.71 4.80 8.67
CA GLY A 331 -19.96 3.58 7.90
C GLY A 331 -21.15 3.64 6.93
N ALA A 332 -22.12 4.54 7.15
CA ALA A 332 -23.25 4.75 6.26
C ALA A 332 -22.91 5.55 4.99
N TYR A 333 -21.73 6.18 4.94
CA TYR A 333 -21.30 7.07 3.85
C TYR A 333 -20.03 6.58 3.18
N ALA A 334 -19.93 6.86 1.88
CA ALA A 334 -18.67 6.74 1.15
C ALA A 334 -17.67 7.79 1.65
N THR A 335 -16.38 7.54 1.44
CA THR A 335 -15.30 8.43 1.91
C THR A 335 -15.49 9.86 1.41
N ASP A 336 -15.68 10.04 0.10
CA ASP A 336 -15.81 11.37 -0.51
C ASP A 336 -17.09 12.11 -0.10
N GLU A 337 -18.15 11.40 0.28
CA GLU A 337 -19.37 12.03 0.79
C GLU A 337 -19.11 12.74 2.12
N LEU A 338 -18.37 12.09 3.03
CA LEU A 338 -17.96 12.69 4.30
C LEU A 338 -16.98 13.83 4.10
N LEU A 339 -15.99 13.64 3.22
CA LEU A 339 -14.96 14.66 3.00
C LEU A 339 -15.49 15.92 2.30
N LEU A 340 -16.57 15.80 1.51
CA LEU A 340 -17.21 16.93 0.84
C LEU A 340 -18.43 17.46 1.59
N GLY A 341 -18.76 16.91 2.77
CA GLY A 341 -19.96 17.30 3.51
C GLY A 341 -21.26 17.08 2.73
N LYS A 342 -21.28 16.11 1.80
CA LYS A 342 -22.41 15.88 0.90
C LYS A 342 -23.59 15.23 1.62
N TRP A 343 -24.75 15.38 1.00
CA TRP A 343 -26.02 14.79 1.44
C TRP A 343 -26.40 15.25 2.85
N PHE A 344 -26.85 14.32 3.70
CA PHE A 344 -27.36 14.59 5.03
C PHE A 344 -26.32 14.39 6.15
N ALA A 345 -25.02 14.28 5.81
CA ALA A 345 -24.00 13.93 6.82
C ALA A 345 -23.92 14.93 8.00
N PRO A 346 -23.89 16.27 7.80
CA PRO A 346 -23.92 17.22 8.91
C PRO A 346 -25.21 17.18 9.73
N GLU A 347 -26.36 17.02 9.06
CA GLU A 347 -27.67 16.95 9.72
C GLU A 347 -27.83 15.67 10.55
N LEU A 348 -27.27 14.56 10.08
CA LEU A 348 -27.25 13.30 10.78
C LEU A 348 -26.34 13.35 12.01
N ASP A 349 -25.15 13.96 11.91
CA ASP A 349 -24.24 14.14 13.05
C ASP A 349 -24.95 14.85 14.24
N GLY A 350 -25.68 15.93 13.94
CA GLY A 350 -26.50 16.64 14.93
C GLY A 350 -27.73 15.85 15.38
N GLY A 351 -28.35 15.08 14.47
CA GLY A 351 -29.61 14.38 14.71
C GLY A 351 -29.53 13.01 15.37
N ILE A 352 -28.40 12.31 15.25
CA ILE A 352 -28.28 10.88 15.62
C ILE A 352 -28.52 10.60 17.11
N SER A 353 -28.31 11.57 18.01
CA SER A 353 -28.65 11.41 19.43
C SER A 353 -30.14 11.40 19.74
N ARG A 354 -30.98 11.81 18.79
CA ARG A 354 -32.45 11.76 18.94
C ARG A 354 -33.03 10.41 18.55
N ILE A 355 -32.20 9.48 18.07
CA ILE A 355 -32.64 8.16 17.66
C ILE A 355 -32.72 7.28 18.91
N GLU A 356 -33.94 7.00 19.34
CA GLU A 356 -34.24 6.13 20.47
C GLU A 356 -34.81 4.79 20.01
N GLU A 357 -34.68 3.78 20.85
CA GLU A 357 -35.20 2.43 20.62
C GLU A 357 -36.73 2.47 20.51
N GLY A 358 -37.29 1.79 19.51
CA GLY A 358 -38.76 1.71 19.33
C GLY A 358 -39.42 2.94 18.72
N ASN A 359 -38.69 4.05 18.53
CA ASN A 359 -39.17 5.18 17.74
C ASN A 359 -39.10 4.85 16.24
N GLY A 360 -40.07 5.36 15.46
CA GLY A 360 -40.04 5.24 14.00
C GLY A 360 -38.80 5.89 13.38
N PRO A 361 -38.46 5.55 12.11
CA PRO A 361 -37.23 6.03 11.48
C PRO A 361 -37.20 7.55 11.32
N LEU A 362 -36.05 8.16 11.65
CA LEU A 362 -35.72 9.51 11.20
C LEU A 362 -35.51 9.47 9.69
N VAL A 363 -36.27 10.28 8.95
CA VAL A 363 -36.21 10.35 7.49
C VAL A 363 -35.54 11.66 7.07
N TYR A 364 -34.48 11.53 6.28
CA TYR A 364 -33.77 12.62 5.63
C TYR A 364 -34.00 12.51 4.13
N ASN A 365 -34.61 13.53 3.54
CA ASN A 365 -34.87 13.62 2.11
C ASN A 365 -34.82 15.08 1.64
N LYS A 366 -34.72 15.26 0.32
CA LYS A 366 -34.84 16.59 -0.30
C LYS A 366 -36.29 17.08 -0.12
N LYS A 367 -36.49 18.20 0.57
CA LYS A 367 -37.81 18.80 0.78
C LYS A 367 -38.25 19.59 -0.46
N GLY A 368 -39.38 19.20 -1.06
CA GLY A 368 -40.07 19.95 -2.11
C GLY A 368 -39.47 19.78 -3.52
N GLY A 369 -40.30 19.34 -4.48
CA GLY A 369 -39.93 19.11 -5.88
C GLY A 369 -40.21 17.67 -6.35
N PRO A 370 -40.32 17.41 -7.66
CA PRO A 370 -40.34 16.05 -8.20
C PRO A 370 -39.01 15.35 -7.92
N LYS A 371 -39.04 14.02 -7.69
CA LYS A 371 -37.81 13.23 -7.47
C LYS A 371 -36.97 13.21 -8.75
N GLU A 372 -35.74 13.73 -8.67
CA GLU A 372 -34.79 13.74 -9.76
C GLU A 372 -33.80 12.56 -9.68
N PRO A 373 -33.20 12.15 -10.82
CA PRO A 373 -32.14 11.15 -10.83
C PRO A 373 -30.95 11.59 -9.96
N GLY A 374 -30.57 10.77 -8.98
CA GLY A 374 -29.57 11.08 -7.97
C GLY A 374 -30.14 11.54 -6.64
N ASP A 375 -31.46 11.76 -6.53
CA ASP A 375 -32.10 12.05 -5.25
C ASP A 375 -31.93 10.86 -4.28
N LEU A 376 -31.64 11.22 -3.03
CA LEU A 376 -31.36 10.29 -1.95
C LEU A 376 -32.36 10.45 -0.82
N GLU A 377 -32.92 9.35 -0.36
CA GLU A 377 -33.64 9.25 0.91
C GLU A 377 -32.81 8.40 1.87
N LEU A 378 -32.53 8.92 3.05
CA LEU A 378 -31.87 8.20 4.13
C LEU A 378 -32.85 8.03 5.28
N LYS A 379 -33.08 6.79 5.69
CA LYS A 379 -33.81 6.45 6.91
C LYS A 379 -32.85 5.90 7.93
N VAL A 380 -32.95 6.40 9.16
CA VAL A 380 -32.12 5.93 10.27
C VAL A 380 -33.01 5.62 11.46
N TRP A 381 -32.87 4.42 12.02
CA TRP A 381 -33.57 4.00 13.22
C TRP A 381 -32.68 3.11 14.08
N LYS A 382 -33.18 2.77 15.26
CA LYS A 382 -32.53 1.88 16.20
C LYS A 382 -33.44 0.70 16.52
N ASP A 383 -32.89 -0.50 16.43
CA ASP A 383 -33.59 -1.75 16.72
C ASP A 383 -32.61 -2.77 17.34
N ALA A 384 -33.07 -3.47 18.39
CA ALA A 384 -32.28 -4.31 19.27
C ALA A 384 -30.93 -3.67 19.72
N GLY A 385 -30.90 -2.34 19.93
CA GLY A 385 -29.69 -1.62 20.30
C GLY A 385 -28.72 -1.28 19.15
N ASN A 386 -29.03 -1.69 17.91
CA ASN A 386 -28.21 -1.46 16.72
C ASN A 386 -28.77 -0.31 15.87
N TYR A 387 -27.88 0.42 15.19
CA TYR A 387 -28.26 1.47 14.25
C TYR A 387 -28.45 0.88 12.86
N HIS A 388 -29.58 1.20 12.25
CA HIS A 388 -29.91 0.81 10.89
C HIS A 388 -29.93 2.04 10.00
N PHE A 389 -29.16 2.00 8.90
CA PHE A 389 -29.09 3.06 7.90
C PHE A 389 -29.59 2.52 6.57
N GLN A 390 -30.79 2.93 6.17
CA GLN A 390 -31.37 2.58 4.87
C GLN A 390 -31.25 3.75 3.90
N ARG A 391 -30.50 3.54 2.81
CA ARG A 391 -30.35 4.50 1.72
C ARG A 391 -31.17 4.05 0.52
N THR A 392 -32.04 4.92 0.05
CA THR A 392 -32.75 4.76 -1.22
C THR A 392 -32.21 5.77 -2.23
N ILE A 393 -31.69 5.27 -3.34
CA ILE A 393 -31.21 6.08 -4.46
C ILE A 393 -32.20 5.93 -5.63
N PHE A 394 -32.67 7.06 -6.14
CA PHE A 394 -33.54 7.12 -7.31
C PHE A 394 -32.69 7.43 -8.55
N ASN A 395 -32.54 6.47 -9.46
CA ASN A 395 -31.92 6.69 -10.78
C ASN A 395 -33.02 6.94 -11.82
N LYS A 396 -32.67 7.54 -12.98
CA LYS A 396 -33.63 7.86 -14.08
C LYS A 396 -34.68 6.78 -14.31
N ASN A 397 -34.25 5.52 -14.30
CA ASN A 397 -35.09 4.35 -14.57
C ASN A 397 -34.86 3.20 -13.55
N ASN A 398 -34.41 3.46 -12.32
CA ASN A 398 -34.14 2.37 -11.37
C ASN A 398 -34.24 2.85 -9.92
N LYS A 399 -34.70 1.99 -9.00
CA LYS A 399 -34.64 2.24 -7.56
C LYS A 399 -33.66 1.26 -6.93
N SER A 400 -32.69 1.77 -6.19
CA SER A 400 -31.80 0.93 -5.37
C SER A 400 -32.03 1.24 -3.90
N VAL A 401 -32.23 0.21 -3.08
CA VAL A 401 -32.35 0.32 -1.63
C VAL A 401 -31.21 -0.48 -1.01
N SER A 402 -30.41 0.18 -0.19
CA SER A 402 -29.38 -0.48 0.62
C SER A 402 -29.61 -0.23 2.09
N THR A 403 -29.34 -1.20 2.94
CA THR A 403 -29.44 -1.09 4.40
C THR A 403 -28.13 -1.59 5.01
N LYS A 404 -27.55 -0.79 5.90
CA LYS A 404 -26.37 -1.15 6.70
C LYS A 404 -26.73 -1.14 8.17
N VAL A 405 -26.25 -2.13 8.90
CA VAL A 405 -26.50 -2.28 10.34
C VAL A 405 -25.18 -2.21 11.10
N PHE A 406 -25.16 -1.40 12.14
CA PHE A 406 -24.01 -1.19 13.01
C PHE A 406 -24.39 -1.36 14.48
N ASP A 407 -23.48 -1.90 15.28
CA ASP A 407 -23.67 -1.89 16.73
C ASP A 407 -23.49 -0.47 17.31
N LYS A 408 -23.76 -0.33 18.62
CA LYS A 408 -23.61 0.93 19.36
C LYS A 408 -22.19 1.55 19.32
N LYS A 409 -21.16 0.76 18.99
CA LYS A 409 -19.76 1.20 18.88
C LYS A 409 -19.35 1.48 17.42
N GLY A 410 -20.29 1.39 16.48
CA GLY A 410 -20.05 1.59 15.05
C GLY A 410 -19.44 0.37 14.36
N LYS A 411 -19.42 -0.81 14.98
CA LYS A 411 -18.97 -2.05 14.32
C LYS A 411 -20.01 -2.48 13.29
N PHE A 412 -19.54 -2.74 12.07
CA PHE A 412 -20.39 -3.22 10.98
C PHE A 412 -20.85 -4.67 11.21
N LEU A 413 -22.16 -4.90 11.12
CA LEU A 413 -22.80 -6.20 11.35
C LEU A 413 -23.39 -6.80 10.07
N GLU A 414 -24.14 -6.00 9.31
CA GLU A 414 -24.91 -6.49 8.18
C GLU A 414 -25.04 -5.43 7.08
N TYR A 415 -25.04 -5.88 5.83
CA TYR A 415 -25.41 -5.10 4.67
C TYR A 415 -26.38 -5.88 3.80
N GLU A 416 -27.37 -5.18 3.26
CA GLU A 416 -28.25 -5.69 2.23
C GLU A 416 -28.45 -4.60 1.16
N LYS A 417 -28.37 -4.97 -0.12
CA LYS A 417 -28.73 -4.12 -1.25
C LYS A 417 -29.70 -4.83 -2.16
N LYS A 418 -30.71 -4.09 -2.61
CA LYS A 418 -31.78 -4.54 -3.50
C LYS A 418 -31.95 -3.53 -4.63
N ASP A 419 -31.80 -3.99 -5.86
CA ASP A 419 -32.12 -3.21 -7.06
C ASP A 419 -33.49 -3.63 -7.60
N PHE A 420 -34.34 -2.68 -7.95
CA PHE A 420 -35.73 -2.91 -8.36
C PHE A 420 -36.00 -2.45 -9.78
N ASP A 421 -36.75 -3.24 -10.54
CA ASP A 421 -37.23 -2.89 -11.87
C ASP A 421 -38.26 -1.74 -11.81
N PRO A 422 -38.11 -0.70 -12.64
CA PRO A 422 -39.01 0.47 -12.61
C PRO A 422 -40.42 0.19 -13.12
N GLU A 423 -40.64 -0.79 -14.01
CA GLU A 423 -41.94 -1.05 -14.63
C GLU A 423 -42.81 -1.97 -13.76
N THR A 424 -42.19 -2.97 -13.13
CA THR A 424 -42.91 -3.98 -12.34
C THR A 424 -42.77 -3.78 -10.83
N GLY A 425 -41.79 -2.98 -10.37
CA GLY A 425 -41.45 -2.85 -8.95
C GLY A 425 -40.79 -4.10 -8.35
N GLU A 426 -40.47 -5.10 -9.17
CA GLU A 426 -39.90 -6.38 -8.73
C GLU A 426 -38.38 -6.31 -8.51
N LYS A 427 -37.85 -7.17 -7.63
CA LYS A 427 -36.41 -7.24 -7.35
C LYS A 427 -35.64 -7.81 -8.55
N LYS A 428 -34.68 -7.06 -9.06
CA LYS A 428 -33.79 -7.43 -10.17
C LYS A 428 -32.53 -8.14 -9.70
N LYS A 429 -31.88 -7.60 -8.67
CA LYS A 429 -30.62 -8.10 -8.10
C LYS A 429 -30.61 -7.86 -6.59
N TRP A 430 -29.95 -8.75 -5.85
CA TRP A 430 -29.68 -8.55 -4.44
C TRP A 430 -28.23 -8.91 -4.09
N GLU A 431 -27.73 -8.26 -3.05
CA GLU A 431 -26.42 -8.49 -2.44
C GLU A 431 -26.58 -8.42 -0.92
N THR A 432 -26.00 -9.36 -0.18
CA THR A 432 -25.97 -9.34 1.29
C THR A 432 -24.56 -9.59 1.80
N ILE A 433 -24.21 -8.96 2.91
CA ILE A 433 -23.04 -9.30 3.73
C ILE A 433 -23.54 -9.47 5.16
N VAL A 434 -23.29 -10.64 5.76
CA VAL A 434 -23.68 -10.91 7.15
C VAL A 434 -22.45 -11.32 7.95
N PHE A 435 -22.24 -10.69 9.10
CA PHE A 435 -21.23 -11.14 10.06
C PHE A 435 -21.79 -12.26 10.95
N GLN A 436 -21.25 -13.46 10.82
CA GLN A 436 -21.64 -14.65 11.60
C GLN A 436 -20.42 -15.52 11.88
N ASP A 437 -20.32 -16.10 13.08
CA ASP A 437 -19.25 -17.03 13.48
C ASP A 437 -17.82 -16.50 13.22
N ASN A 438 -17.61 -15.20 13.47
CA ASN A 438 -16.38 -14.46 13.20
C ASN A 438 -15.98 -14.36 11.71
N ALA A 439 -16.93 -14.52 10.79
CA ALA A 439 -16.71 -14.40 9.35
C ALA A 439 -17.75 -13.49 8.68
N TYR A 440 -17.36 -12.87 7.58
CA TYR A 440 -18.25 -12.05 6.74
C TYR A 440 -18.72 -12.85 5.54
N LEU A 441 -19.98 -13.25 5.54
CA LEU A 441 -20.62 -14.01 4.48
C LEU A 441 -21.20 -13.06 3.45
N PHE A 442 -20.49 -12.84 2.34
CA PHE A 442 -21.09 -12.19 1.18
C PHE A 442 -21.97 -13.19 0.41
N SER A 443 -23.05 -12.73 -0.21
CA SER A 443 -23.92 -13.49 -1.11
C SER A 443 -24.57 -12.55 -2.11
N SER A 444 -24.79 -13.02 -3.34
CA SER A 444 -25.43 -12.21 -4.39
C SER A 444 -26.19 -13.10 -5.35
N GLY A 445 -27.29 -12.61 -5.92
CA GLY A 445 -28.02 -13.36 -6.94
C GLY A 445 -29.03 -12.53 -7.75
N PRO A 446 -29.44 -13.02 -8.93
CA PRO A 446 -30.66 -12.57 -9.58
C PRO A 446 -31.90 -13.07 -8.80
N ARG A 447 -33.09 -12.54 -9.13
CA ARG A 447 -34.45 -12.85 -8.62
C ARG A 447 -34.62 -14.00 -7.58
N GLY A 448 -35.47 -13.74 -6.57
CA GLY A 448 -36.37 -14.77 -6.02
C GLY A 448 -35.97 -15.53 -4.76
N PHE A 449 -34.80 -15.31 -4.15
CA PHE A 449 -34.45 -15.94 -2.87
C PHE A 449 -34.90 -15.08 -1.68
N ALA A 450 -36.22 -15.08 -1.43
CA ALA A 450 -36.77 -14.65 -0.15
C ALA A 450 -37.41 -15.88 0.50
N GLY A 451 -36.58 -16.73 1.10
CA GLY A 451 -37.03 -17.89 1.86
C GLY A 451 -35.84 -18.55 2.52
N GLY A 452 -35.82 -18.56 3.85
CA GLY A 452 -34.94 -19.45 4.61
C GLY A 452 -35.22 -20.94 4.26
N PRO A 453 -34.44 -21.87 4.80
CA PRO A 453 -34.47 -23.28 4.40
C PRO A 453 -35.81 -23.91 4.77
N ALA A 454 -36.74 -23.97 3.82
CA ALA A 454 -37.97 -24.72 3.92
C ALA A 454 -38.13 -25.62 2.70
N SER A 455 -38.08 -26.92 2.95
CA SER A 455 -38.49 -28.04 2.09
C SER A 455 -37.75 -28.23 0.75
N GLY A 456 -36.73 -29.09 0.79
CA GLY A 456 -36.75 -30.38 0.08
C GLY A 456 -36.97 -30.43 -1.44
N LYS A 457 -36.71 -29.36 -2.20
CA LYS A 457 -36.64 -29.43 -3.67
C LYS A 457 -35.25 -29.03 -4.15
N GLU A 458 -34.70 -29.85 -5.05
CA GLU A 458 -33.38 -29.69 -5.64
C GLU A 458 -33.20 -28.26 -6.19
N MET A 459 -32.22 -27.57 -5.62
CA MET A 459 -31.79 -26.23 -6.00
C MET A 459 -31.04 -26.30 -7.34
N GLU A 460 -31.57 -25.68 -8.38
CA GLU A 460 -30.70 -25.08 -9.40
C GLU A 460 -29.94 -23.93 -8.73
N THR A 461 -28.69 -24.20 -8.36
CA THR A 461 -27.82 -23.31 -7.58
C THR A 461 -27.54 -22.00 -8.32
N ALA A 462 -28.35 -20.96 -8.06
CA ALA A 462 -27.95 -19.58 -8.26
C ALA A 462 -26.66 -19.32 -7.46
N GLY A 463 -25.63 -18.76 -8.10
CA GLY A 463 -24.25 -18.74 -7.60
C GLY A 463 -24.05 -18.00 -6.28
N GLN A 464 -24.29 -18.69 -5.16
CA GLN A 464 -23.92 -18.24 -3.82
C GLN A 464 -22.40 -18.28 -3.68
N ARG A 465 -21.74 -17.11 -3.73
CA ARG A 465 -20.31 -17.00 -3.41
C ARG A 465 -20.15 -16.62 -1.94
N LYS A 466 -19.95 -17.62 -1.09
CA LYS A 466 -19.67 -17.44 0.35
C LYS A 466 -18.18 -17.13 0.55
N TYR A 467 -17.88 -16.07 1.29
CA TYR A 467 -16.53 -15.72 1.72
C TYR A 467 -16.44 -15.95 3.23
N VAL A 468 -15.36 -16.55 3.73
CA VAL A 468 -15.13 -16.81 5.15
C VAL A 468 -13.70 -16.42 5.47
N PHE A 469 -13.51 -15.43 6.34
CA PHE A 469 -12.20 -14.90 6.72
C PHE A 469 -11.81 -15.45 8.10
N LYS A 470 -10.80 -16.34 8.19
CA LYS A 470 -10.28 -16.89 9.46
C LYS A 470 -8.78 -17.22 9.34
N TYR A 471 -7.99 -17.01 10.39
CA TYR A 471 -6.54 -17.27 10.42
C TYR A 471 -6.10 -18.10 11.66
N THR A 472 -5.11 -18.99 11.52
CA THR A 472 -4.41 -19.70 12.62
C THR A 472 -2.92 -19.89 12.28
N GLN A 473 -2.03 -19.81 13.28
CA GLN A 473 -0.56 -19.86 13.13
C GLN A 473 -0.01 -21.30 13.31
N LYS A 474 0.87 -21.79 12.40
CA LYS A 474 1.70 -22.99 12.61
C LYS A 474 3.09 -22.84 11.97
N SER A 475 4.10 -23.37 12.65
CA SER A 475 5.50 -23.44 12.18
C SER A 475 5.75 -24.77 11.47
N LEU A 476 6.36 -24.74 10.28
CA LEU A 476 6.80 -25.91 9.53
C LEU A 476 8.26 -25.71 9.10
N GLY A 477 9.18 -26.42 9.77
CA GLY A 477 10.41 -26.91 9.17
C GLY A 477 11.40 -25.89 8.58
N GLY A 478 11.88 -24.93 9.36
CA GLY A 478 13.23 -24.37 9.19
C GLY A 478 13.43 -23.15 8.29
N ASP A 479 12.43 -22.69 7.54
CA ASP A 479 12.50 -21.42 6.80
C ASP A 479 11.47 -20.40 7.34
N GLU A 480 11.94 -19.21 7.70
CA GLU A 480 11.12 -18.11 8.21
C GLU A 480 10.42 -17.36 7.06
N GLY A 481 9.14 -17.65 6.86
CA GLY A 481 8.26 -16.92 5.92
C GLY A 481 6.84 -16.77 6.50
N CYS A 482 6.20 -15.62 6.28
CA CYS A 482 4.82 -15.35 6.68
C CYS A 482 3.85 -15.82 5.58
N TYR A 483 2.86 -16.65 5.93
CA TYR A 483 1.86 -17.20 5.01
C TYR A 483 0.44 -16.96 5.53
N ILE A 484 -0.46 -16.53 4.65
CA ILE A 484 -1.91 -16.49 4.88
C ILE A 484 -2.47 -17.83 4.44
N GLU A 485 -3.49 -18.34 5.13
CA GLU A 485 -4.33 -19.49 4.71
C GLU A 485 -5.80 -19.03 4.68
N MET A 486 -6.57 -19.46 3.67
CA MET A 486 -8.01 -19.16 3.57
C MET A 486 -8.81 -20.43 3.23
N GLU A 487 -9.78 -20.73 4.11
CA GLU A 487 -10.61 -21.94 4.26
C GLU A 487 -9.93 -23.24 4.70
N LYS A 488 -10.70 -24.01 5.49
CA LYS A 488 -10.24 -25.23 6.16
C LYS A 488 -9.80 -26.24 5.12
N ASP A 489 -8.53 -26.64 5.21
CA ASP A 489 -7.85 -27.64 4.39
C ASP A 489 -7.48 -27.16 2.96
N VAL A 490 -7.38 -25.85 2.70
CA VAL A 490 -6.86 -25.30 1.43
C VAL A 490 -5.74 -24.27 1.66
N PRO A 491 -4.48 -24.61 1.35
CA PRO A 491 -3.35 -23.69 1.53
C PRO A 491 -3.41 -22.53 0.52
N PHE A 492 -3.38 -21.30 1.02
CA PHE A 492 -3.20 -20.09 0.20
C PHE A 492 -1.70 -19.90 -0.08
N ARG A 493 -1.32 -19.98 -1.35
CA ARG A 493 0.08 -19.77 -1.78
C ARG A 493 0.35 -18.27 -1.85
N ASP A 494 1.50 -17.84 -1.33
CA ASP A 494 2.02 -16.49 -1.53
C ASP A 494 1.87 -16.09 -3.02
N PRO A 495 1.25 -14.95 -3.35
CA PRO A 495 1.12 -14.48 -4.74
C PRO A 495 2.44 -14.45 -5.51
N LYS A 496 3.58 -14.22 -4.84
CA LYS A 496 4.93 -14.32 -5.44
C LYS A 496 5.31 -15.77 -5.76
N VAL A 497 4.95 -16.72 -4.90
CA VAL A 497 5.11 -18.17 -5.16
C VAL A 497 4.21 -18.61 -6.31
N LEU A 498 2.95 -18.15 -6.33
CA LEU A 498 2.02 -18.43 -7.43
C LEU A 498 2.48 -17.83 -8.76
N GLU A 499 3.07 -16.63 -8.74
CA GLU A 499 3.70 -16.03 -9.91
C GLU A 499 4.87 -16.88 -10.41
N ASN A 500 5.77 -17.29 -9.51
CA ASN A 500 6.91 -18.14 -9.85
C ASN A 500 6.47 -19.53 -10.36
N ASP A 501 5.39 -20.09 -9.82
CA ASP A 501 4.84 -21.39 -10.23
C ASP A 501 4.13 -21.32 -11.59
N LEU A 502 3.38 -20.25 -11.85
CA LEU A 502 2.71 -20.04 -13.14
C LEU A 502 3.67 -19.57 -14.23
N PHE A 503 4.75 -18.89 -13.85
CA PHE A 503 5.68 -18.21 -14.76
C PHE A 503 7.14 -18.29 -14.24
N PRO A 504 7.75 -19.48 -14.24
CA PRO A 504 9.11 -19.65 -13.73
C PRO A 504 10.12 -18.84 -14.53
N SER A 505 11.15 -18.33 -13.85
CA SER A 505 12.26 -17.63 -14.51
C SER A 505 13.04 -18.58 -15.45
N PRO A 506 13.79 -18.07 -16.44
CA PRO A 506 14.60 -18.90 -17.35
C PRO A 506 15.68 -19.71 -16.61
N GLU A 507 16.12 -19.23 -15.45
CA GLU A 507 17.07 -19.92 -14.56
C GLU A 507 16.38 -21.07 -13.80
N LEU A 508 15.15 -20.86 -13.31
CA LEU A 508 14.30 -21.90 -12.72
C LEU A 508 13.89 -22.98 -13.76
N MET A 509 13.67 -22.58 -15.02
CA MET A 509 13.40 -23.51 -16.14
C MET A 509 14.60 -24.41 -16.47
N LYS A 510 15.84 -23.96 -16.23
CA LYS A 510 17.06 -24.78 -16.39
C LYS A 510 17.30 -25.73 -15.22
N ALA A 511 16.86 -25.35 -14.00
CA ALA A 511 17.01 -26.15 -12.79
C ALA A 511 15.90 -27.20 -12.62
N ALA A 512 14.73 -27.01 -13.23
CA ALA A 512 13.58 -27.89 -13.10
C ALA A 512 13.67 -29.12 -14.03
N THR A 513 14.20 -30.25 -13.55
CA THR A 513 14.16 -31.53 -14.27
C THR A 513 12.79 -32.21 -14.31
N LYS A 514 11.74 -31.60 -13.75
CA LYS A 514 10.34 -31.94 -14.01
C LYS A 514 9.51 -30.65 -13.98
N PRO A 515 8.54 -30.47 -14.91
CA PRO A 515 7.59 -29.38 -14.78
C PRO A 515 6.85 -29.59 -13.44
N THR A 516 6.91 -28.61 -12.56
CA THR A 516 6.02 -28.53 -11.39
C THR A 516 4.62 -28.23 -11.92
N GLY A 517 4.01 -29.24 -12.54
CA GLY A 517 2.70 -29.14 -13.15
C GLY A 517 1.68 -28.82 -12.09
N LEU A 518 1.06 -27.64 -12.20
CA LEU A 518 -0.21 -27.33 -11.55
C LEU A 518 -1.16 -28.50 -11.80
N SER A 519 -1.63 -29.13 -10.72
CA SER A 519 -2.61 -30.20 -10.83
C SER A 519 -3.96 -29.61 -11.30
N LYS A 520 -4.81 -30.42 -11.93
CA LYS A 520 -6.19 -30.00 -12.27
C LYS A 520 -6.98 -29.48 -11.05
N LYS A 521 -6.60 -29.89 -9.83
CA LYS A 521 -7.15 -29.37 -8.57
C LYS A 521 -6.73 -27.92 -8.33
N ASP A 522 -5.49 -27.55 -8.58
CA ASP A 522 -4.99 -26.18 -8.38
C ASP A 522 -5.74 -25.20 -9.30
N ILE A 523 -5.91 -25.55 -10.58
CA ILE A 523 -6.67 -24.76 -11.55
C ILE A 523 -8.16 -24.64 -11.17
N ALA A 524 -8.75 -25.71 -10.60
CA ALA A 524 -10.14 -25.71 -10.15
C ALA A 524 -10.36 -24.89 -8.86
N VAL A 525 -9.36 -24.83 -7.98
CA VAL A 525 -9.33 -23.95 -6.79
C VAL A 525 -9.39 -22.49 -7.24
N PHE A 526 -8.59 -22.08 -8.23
CA PHE A 526 -8.62 -20.71 -8.76
C PHE A 526 -9.91 -20.34 -9.51
N LEU A 527 -10.54 -21.27 -10.22
CA LEU A 527 -11.83 -21.02 -10.88
C LEU A 527 -12.98 -20.82 -9.87
N ARG A 528 -12.87 -21.36 -8.64
CA ARG A 528 -13.90 -21.28 -7.58
C ARG A 528 -13.98 -19.95 -6.83
N TYR A 529 -12.88 -19.21 -6.66
CA TYR A 529 -12.85 -17.96 -5.87
C TYR A 529 -13.27 -16.71 -6.65
N GLY A 530 -13.80 -16.83 -7.87
CA GLY A 530 -13.97 -15.68 -8.79
C GLY A 530 -12.66 -15.21 -9.44
N TRP A 531 -11.56 -15.90 -9.16
CA TRP A 531 -10.25 -15.70 -9.78
C TRP A 531 -10.20 -16.27 -11.20
N ALA A 532 -11.30 -16.79 -11.74
CA ALA A 532 -11.43 -17.07 -13.17
C ALA A 532 -11.13 -15.82 -14.01
N GLU A 533 -11.55 -14.65 -13.53
CA GLU A 533 -11.21 -13.37 -14.15
C GLU A 533 -9.76 -12.96 -13.86
N TYR A 534 -9.23 -13.20 -12.66
CA TYR A 534 -7.82 -12.99 -12.30
C TYR A 534 -6.86 -13.82 -13.16
N ILE A 535 -7.06 -15.13 -13.29
CA ILE A 535 -6.26 -16.02 -14.13
C ILE A 535 -6.51 -15.71 -15.60
N SER A 536 -7.75 -15.45 -16.01
CA SER A 536 -8.04 -15.04 -17.39
C SER A 536 -7.34 -13.72 -17.74
N GLN A 537 -7.36 -12.73 -16.86
CA GLN A 537 -6.69 -11.43 -17.05
C GLN A 537 -5.17 -11.58 -16.99
N LEU A 538 -4.62 -12.40 -16.10
CA LEU A 538 -3.19 -12.72 -16.05
C LEU A 538 -2.72 -13.48 -17.29
N MET A 539 -3.47 -14.49 -17.73
CA MET A 539 -3.21 -15.25 -18.96
C MET A 539 -3.38 -14.34 -20.20
N THR A 540 -4.36 -13.44 -20.19
CA THR A 540 -4.60 -12.47 -21.28
C THR A 540 -3.53 -11.39 -21.31
N ALA A 541 -3.10 -10.88 -20.15
CA ALA A 541 -2.02 -9.91 -20.01
C ALA A 541 -0.68 -10.55 -20.43
N HIS A 542 -0.42 -11.79 -20.01
CA HIS A 542 0.73 -12.57 -20.43
C HIS A 542 0.71 -12.83 -21.95
N LYS A 543 -0.45 -13.22 -22.51
CA LYS A 543 -0.61 -13.40 -23.96
C LYS A 543 -0.42 -12.10 -24.73
N LYS A 544 -0.95 -10.97 -24.24
CA LYS A 544 -0.74 -9.63 -24.82
C LYS A 544 0.72 -9.18 -24.70
N PHE A 545 1.39 -9.45 -23.58
CA PHE A 545 2.81 -9.19 -23.36
C PHE A 545 3.69 -10.01 -24.33
N LEU A 546 3.46 -11.32 -24.44
CA LEU A 546 4.14 -12.19 -25.41
C LEU A 546 3.89 -11.75 -26.86
N LEU A 547 2.66 -11.33 -27.19
CA LEU A 547 2.33 -10.81 -28.52
C LEU A 547 3.03 -9.48 -28.83
N ARG A 548 3.11 -8.56 -27.86
CA ARG A 548 3.82 -7.27 -27.99
C ARG A 548 5.33 -7.44 -28.09
N ASN A 549 5.90 -8.40 -27.36
CA ASN A 549 7.35 -8.63 -27.29
C ASN A 549 7.86 -9.75 -28.22
N LYS A 550 7.01 -10.28 -29.11
CA LYS A 550 7.36 -11.36 -30.05
C LYS A 550 8.54 -11.02 -30.97
N LYS A 551 8.78 -9.73 -31.25
CA LYS A 551 9.96 -9.25 -32.01
C LYS A 551 11.22 -9.09 -31.15
N ALA A 552 11.09 -8.90 -29.85
CA ALA A 552 12.22 -8.73 -28.92
C ALA A 552 12.74 -10.07 -28.37
N MET A 553 11.88 -11.10 -28.28
CA MET A 553 12.26 -12.46 -27.86
C MET A 553 12.83 -13.34 -29.00
N MET A 554 12.70 -12.93 -30.27
CA MET A 554 13.29 -13.63 -31.43
C MET A 554 14.66 -13.07 -31.87
N ARG A 555 15.26 -12.20 -31.05
CA ARG A 555 16.65 -11.76 -31.13
C ARG A 555 17.35 -12.16 -29.84
#